data_AF-A0A8S9VZQ0-F1
#
_entry.id   AF-A0A8S9VZQ0-F1
#
_cell.length_a   1.000
_cell.length_b   1.000
_cell.length_c   1.000
_cell.angle_alpha   90.00
_cell.angle_beta   90.00
_cell.angle_gamma   90.00
#
_symmetry.space_group_name_H-M   'P 1'
#
loop_
_entity.id
_entity.type
_entity.pdbx_description
1 polymer ?
#
loop_
_entity_poly.entity_id
_entity_poly.type
_entity_poly.pdbx_seq_one_letter_code
_entity_poly.pdbx_strand_id
1 'polypeptide(L)'
;MDSETKRLLNTRKQQKSKKPIFKRTDSHKKKKLDDNWRRPRGLQGKLRKRIAAKGAIVQVGYGSPKAVRGLHPSGFEEVLVRNMADLQPIDPLYQAARIARTVGVRKRRTIEELAKSREIKILNPLPEEMMEEVERVEDVETEEEAV
;
A
#
# COMPACT_ATOMS: atom_id res chain seq x y z
N MET A 1 -7.65 -3.76 18.60
CA MET A 1 -8.24 -2.70 17.75
C MET A 1 -9.35 -2.02 18.54
N ASP A 2 -9.20 -0.73 18.80
CA ASP A 2 -10.18 0.04 19.60
C ASP A 2 -11.51 0.21 18.87
N SER A 3 -12.60 0.38 19.64
CA SER A 3 -13.95 0.61 19.08
C SER A 3 -14.01 1.89 18.23
N GLU A 4 -13.31 2.94 18.67
CA GLU A 4 -13.24 4.22 17.97
C GLU A 4 -12.47 4.13 16.66
N THR A 5 -11.31 3.46 16.64
CA THR A 5 -10.51 3.29 15.42
C THR A 5 -11.29 2.49 14.38
N LYS A 6 -12.02 1.45 14.80
CA LYS A 6 -12.94 0.69 13.93
C LYS A 6 -14.04 1.57 13.34
N ARG A 7 -14.67 2.43 14.15
CA ARG A 7 -15.67 3.41 13.68
C ARG A 7 -15.06 4.35 12.63
N LEU A 8 -13.90 4.93 12.91
CA LEU A 8 -13.22 5.87 12.01
C LEU A 8 -12.76 5.21 10.71
N LEU A 9 -12.33 3.95 10.73
CA LEU A 9 -12.00 3.18 9.53
C LEU A 9 -13.23 2.99 8.63
N ASN A 10 -14.40 2.71 9.22
CA ASN A 10 -15.65 2.61 8.48
C ASN A 10 -16.05 3.96 7.87
N THR A 11 -15.95 5.05 8.64
CA THR A 11 -16.17 6.42 8.12
C THR A 11 -15.22 6.72 6.97
N ARG A 12 -13.94 6.37 7.09
CA ARG A 12 -12.95 6.54 6.02
C ARG A 12 -13.34 5.76 4.76
N LYS A 13 -13.81 4.52 4.90
CA LYS A 13 -14.28 3.68 3.78
C LYS A 13 -15.44 4.36 3.05
N GLN A 14 -16.42 4.88 3.79
CA GLN A 14 -17.56 5.62 3.24
C GLN A 14 -17.16 6.95 2.57
N GLN A 15 -16.23 7.70 3.18
CA GLN A 15 -15.72 8.93 2.57
C GLN A 15 -14.92 8.63 1.30
N LYS A 16 -14.12 7.56 1.29
CA LYS A 16 -13.31 7.15 0.13
C LYS A 16 -14.18 6.72 -1.05
N SER A 17 -15.31 6.04 -0.81
CA SER A 17 -16.23 5.66 -1.91
C SER A 17 -16.91 6.86 -2.57
N LYS A 18 -17.16 7.93 -1.81
CA LYS A 18 -17.72 9.20 -2.33
C LYS A 18 -16.66 10.14 -2.89
N LYS A 19 -15.38 9.89 -2.61
CA LYS A 19 -14.26 10.76 -3.01
C LYS A 19 -14.03 10.64 -4.52
N PRO A 20 -13.97 11.76 -5.25
CA PRO A 20 -13.65 11.73 -6.68
C PRO A 20 -12.20 11.31 -6.90
N ILE A 21 -11.91 10.73 -8.07
CA ILE A 21 -10.59 10.19 -8.45
C ILE A 21 -9.54 11.32 -8.60
N PHE A 22 -9.97 12.58 -8.77
CA PHE A 22 -9.13 13.76 -8.99
C PHE A 22 -8.17 13.60 -10.18
N LYS A 23 -8.74 13.52 -11.38
CA LYS A 23 -7.96 13.55 -12.63
C LYS A 23 -7.58 14.96 -13.06
N ARG A 24 -6.51 15.10 -13.86
CA ARG A 24 -6.19 16.36 -14.55
C ARG A 24 -7.39 16.83 -15.40
N THR A 25 -7.59 18.15 -15.47
CA THR A 25 -8.60 18.72 -16.39
C THR A 25 -8.32 18.28 -17.83
N ASP A 26 -9.35 17.75 -18.50
CA ASP A 26 -9.32 17.34 -19.90
C ASP A 26 -8.29 16.24 -20.27
N SER A 27 -7.77 15.46 -19.30
CA SER A 27 -6.86 14.34 -19.61
C SER A 27 -7.48 13.32 -20.57
N HIS A 28 -8.74 12.94 -20.30
CA HIS A 28 -9.53 12.05 -21.15
C HIS A 28 -9.71 12.54 -22.61
N LYS A 29 -9.50 13.83 -22.91
CA LYS A 29 -9.64 14.38 -24.26
C LYS A 29 -8.35 14.34 -25.08
N LYS A 30 -7.18 14.25 -24.43
CA LYS A 30 -5.88 14.40 -25.10
C LYS A 30 -4.91 13.36 -24.54
N LYS A 31 -4.51 12.40 -25.39
CA LYS A 31 -3.56 11.32 -25.02
C LYS A 31 -2.24 11.81 -24.42
N LYS A 32 -1.77 13.00 -24.85
CA LYS A 32 -0.55 13.63 -24.30
C LYS A 32 -0.69 14.16 -22.86
N LEU A 33 -1.89 14.14 -22.29
CA LEU A 33 -2.16 14.59 -20.93
C LEU A 33 -2.39 13.38 -20.03
N ASP A 34 -1.50 13.19 -19.07
CA ASP A 34 -1.68 12.17 -18.04
C ASP A 34 -2.88 12.46 -17.14
N ASP A 35 -3.36 11.41 -16.47
CA ASP A 35 -4.44 11.49 -15.49
C ASP A 35 -4.02 12.14 -14.15
N ASN A 36 -2.73 12.44 -13.96
CA ASN A 36 -2.18 13.03 -12.74
C ASN A 36 -2.78 14.41 -12.42
N TRP A 37 -3.28 14.60 -11.20
CA TRP A 37 -3.87 15.88 -10.77
C TRP A 37 -2.92 17.07 -10.98
N ARG A 38 -3.44 18.14 -11.59
CA ARG A 38 -2.77 19.45 -11.66
C ARG A 38 -3.79 20.53 -11.36
N ARG A 39 -3.41 21.51 -10.53
CA ARG A 39 -4.28 22.64 -10.19
C ARG A 39 -4.67 23.40 -11.47
N PRO A 40 -5.97 23.54 -11.82
CA PRO A 40 -6.38 24.27 -13.01
C PRO A 40 -6.10 25.78 -12.82
N ARG A 41 -5.32 26.37 -13.73
CA ARG A 41 -4.87 27.76 -13.64
C ARG A 41 -5.62 28.74 -14.54
N GLY A 42 -6.10 28.28 -15.70
CA GLY A 42 -6.70 29.16 -16.72
C GLY A 42 -7.89 29.98 -16.22
N LEU A 43 -7.92 31.27 -16.54
CA LEU A 43 -8.97 32.21 -16.11
C LEU A 43 -10.38 31.75 -16.53
N GLN A 44 -10.51 31.21 -17.74
CA GLN A 44 -11.79 30.70 -18.26
C GLN A 44 -12.03 29.22 -17.94
N GLY A 45 -11.11 28.58 -17.21
CA GLY A 45 -11.19 27.16 -16.87
C GLY A 45 -12.46 26.82 -16.08
N LYS A 46 -13.33 26.00 -16.68
CA LYS A 46 -14.64 25.65 -16.11
C LYS A 46 -14.51 24.84 -14.81
N LEU A 47 -13.51 23.95 -14.72
CA LEU A 47 -13.18 23.26 -13.47
C LEU A 47 -12.70 24.25 -12.40
N ARG A 48 -11.84 25.24 -12.75
CA ARG A 48 -11.37 26.29 -11.83
C ARG A 48 -12.54 27.11 -11.27
N LYS A 49 -13.51 27.43 -12.12
CA LYS A 49 -14.78 28.10 -11.75
C LYS A 49 -15.77 27.19 -11.01
N ARG A 50 -15.41 25.93 -10.73
CA ARG A 50 -16.21 24.93 -9.99
C ARG A 50 -17.58 24.64 -10.62
N ILE A 51 -17.67 24.62 -11.94
CA ILE A 51 -18.89 24.19 -12.63
C ILE A 51 -19.12 22.70 -12.36
N ALA A 52 -20.27 22.34 -11.80
CA ALA A 52 -20.60 21.00 -11.30
C ALA A 52 -20.27 19.88 -12.30
N ALA A 53 -20.63 20.06 -13.58
CA ALA A 53 -20.41 19.09 -14.64
C ALA A 53 -18.93 18.79 -14.95
N LYS A 54 -17.97 19.57 -14.43
CA LYS A 54 -16.53 19.36 -14.68
C LYS A 54 -15.84 18.55 -13.60
N GLY A 55 -16.53 18.26 -12.50
CA GLY A 55 -15.98 17.54 -11.36
C GLY A 55 -15.43 18.46 -10.26
N ALA A 56 -14.85 17.85 -9.23
CA ALA A 56 -14.38 18.54 -8.03
C ALA A 56 -12.93 19.02 -8.14
N ILE A 57 -12.63 20.15 -7.49
CA ILE A 57 -11.26 20.59 -7.23
C ILE A 57 -10.77 19.97 -5.92
N VAL A 58 -9.51 19.53 -5.87
CA VAL A 58 -8.88 19.08 -4.62
C VAL A 58 -8.93 20.19 -3.56
N GLN A 59 -9.43 19.84 -2.37
CA GLN A 59 -9.58 20.71 -1.21
C GLN A 59 -9.25 19.95 0.08
N VAL A 60 -8.94 20.68 1.15
CA VAL A 60 -8.62 20.12 2.48
C VAL A 60 -9.78 19.27 3.03
N GLY A 61 -11.03 19.63 2.73
CA GLY A 61 -12.23 18.91 3.17
C GLY A 61 -12.35 17.46 2.68
N TYR A 62 -11.56 17.03 1.68
CA TYR A 62 -11.53 15.64 1.21
C TYR A 62 -10.52 14.75 1.97
N GLY A 63 -9.92 15.27 3.05
CA GLY A 63 -9.02 14.52 3.91
C GLY A 63 -9.77 13.46 4.74
N SER A 64 -9.14 12.29 4.92
CA SER A 64 -9.65 11.28 5.86
C SER A 64 -9.40 11.69 7.32
N PRO A 65 -10.12 11.10 8.29
CA PRO A 65 -9.89 11.38 9.71
C PRO A 65 -8.43 11.15 10.09
N LYS A 66 -7.87 12.03 10.93
CA LYS A 66 -6.42 12.07 11.22
C LYS A 66 -5.91 10.75 11.80
N ALA A 67 -6.65 10.17 12.75
CA ALA A 67 -6.24 8.96 13.47
C ALA A 67 -6.12 7.71 12.59
N VAL A 68 -6.87 7.62 11.47
CA VAL A 68 -6.89 6.43 10.59
C VAL A 68 -6.34 6.72 9.19
N ARG A 69 -5.71 7.88 9.02
CA ARG A 69 -5.10 8.29 7.74
C ARG A 69 -3.84 7.45 7.52
N GLY A 70 -3.71 6.83 6.35
CA GLY A 70 -2.54 6.02 6.01
C GLY A 70 -2.64 4.54 6.41
N LEU A 71 -3.50 4.16 7.35
CA LEU A 71 -3.64 2.76 7.78
C LEU A 71 -4.11 1.83 6.64
N HIS A 72 -3.63 0.59 6.61
CA HIS A 72 -4.12 -0.47 5.73
C HIS A 72 -5.64 -0.70 5.98
N PRO A 73 -6.43 -1.21 5.01
CA PRO A 73 -7.84 -1.54 5.25
C PRO A 73 -8.08 -2.52 6.40
N SER A 74 -7.09 -3.35 6.75
CA SER A 74 -7.14 -4.22 7.94
C SER A 74 -6.98 -3.48 9.27
N GLY A 75 -6.56 -2.21 9.23
CA GLY A 75 -6.33 -1.39 10.41
C GLY A 75 -4.87 -1.29 10.86
N PHE A 76 -3.95 -2.07 10.29
CA PHE A 76 -2.53 -2.00 10.62
C PHE A 76 -1.87 -0.77 9.97
N GLU A 77 -0.85 -0.23 10.63
CA GLU A 77 0.10 0.69 10.01
C GLU A 77 1.10 -0.10 9.15
N GLU A 78 1.36 0.37 7.93
CA GLU A 78 2.25 -0.31 6.99
C GLU A 78 3.70 0.11 7.23
N VAL A 79 4.58 -0.84 7.55
CA VAL A 79 6.03 -0.62 7.65
C VAL A 79 6.72 -1.25 6.44
N LEU A 80 7.53 -0.46 5.74
CA LEU A 80 8.29 -0.93 4.58
C LEU A 80 9.58 -1.64 5.03
N VAL A 81 9.70 -2.93 4.71
CA VAL A 81 10.82 -3.80 5.13
C VAL A 81 11.71 -4.13 3.93
N ARG A 82 13.03 -4.03 4.08
CA ARG A 82 14.03 -4.39 3.07
C ARG A 82 14.96 -5.53 3.51
N ASN A 83 15.17 -5.68 4.81
CA ASN A 83 16.08 -6.67 5.39
C ASN A 83 15.50 -7.23 6.71
N MET A 84 16.19 -8.19 7.32
CA MET A 84 15.77 -8.81 8.59
C MET A 84 15.87 -7.85 9.80
N ALA A 85 16.80 -6.91 9.80
CA ALA A 85 16.96 -5.93 10.88
C ALA A 85 15.78 -4.94 10.94
N ASP A 86 15.17 -4.63 9.80
CA ASP A 86 13.98 -3.79 9.71
C ASP A 86 12.74 -4.43 10.38
N LEU A 87 12.78 -5.74 10.69
CA LEU A 87 11.72 -6.43 11.45
C LEU A 87 11.86 -6.29 12.97
N GLN A 88 13.00 -5.79 13.47
CA GLN A 88 13.24 -5.61 14.90
C GLN A 88 12.35 -4.54 15.57
N PRO A 89 12.18 -3.34 14.99
CA PRO A 89 11.42 -2.27 15.64
C PRO A 89 9.90 -2.36 15.45
N ILE A 90 9.39 -3.41 14.79
CA ILE A 90 7.98 -3.53 14.42
C ILE A 90 7.17 -4.11 15.59
N ASP A 91 6.08 -3.45 15.95
CA ASP A 91 5.11 -3.96 16.91
C ASP A 91 4.02 -4.79 16.19
N PRO A 92 3.93 -6.12 16.41
CA PRO A 92 2.97 -6.99 15.73
C PRO A 92 1.49 -6.61 15.95
N LEU A 93 1.17 -5.93 17.06
CA LEU A 93 -0.20 -5.62 17.42
C LEU A 93 -0.77 -4.46 16.59
N TYR A 94 0.08 -3.49 16.22
CA TYR A 94 -0.33 -2.26 15.54
C TYR A 94 0.19 -2.15 14.11
N GLN A 95 1.30 -2.82 13.80
CA GLN A 95 2.01 -2.68 12.54
C GLN A 95 2.04 -3.98 11.74
N ALA A 96 2.02 -3.84 10.43
CA ALA A 96 2.18 -4.93 9.48
C ALA A 96 3.34 -4.62 8.53
N ALA A 97 4.11 -5.64 8.19
CA ALA A 97 5.23 -5.52 7.29
C ALA A 97 4.77 -5.57 5.82
N ARG A 98 5.29 -4.68 4.99
CA ARG A 98 5.27 -4.79 3.54
C ARG A 98 6.70 -4.93 3.04
N ILE A 99 7.01 -6.06 2.43
CA ILE A 99 8.34 -6.31 1.88
C ILE A 99 8.49 -5.50 0.58
N ALA A 100 9.59 -4.76 0.46
CA ALA A 100 9.87 -3.95 -0.72
C ALA A 100 10.00 -4.82 -1.98
N ARG A 101 9.56 -4.29 -3.14
CA ARG A 101 9.62 -5.00 -4.43
C ARG A 101 11.03 -5.40 -4.84
N THR A 102 12.04 -4.66 -4.40
CA THR A 102 13.46 -4.88 -4.76
C THR A 102 14.11 -6.04 -4.01
N VAL A 103 13.45 -6.62 -3.01
CA VAL A 103 13.99 -7.76 -2.25
C VAL A 103 13.78 -9.04 -3.06
N GLY A 104 14.88 -9.71 -3.41
CA GLY A 104 14.86 -10.97 -4.16
C GLY A 104 14.35 -12.15 -3.33
N VAL A 105 13.89 -13.20 -4.00
CA VAL A 105 13.18 -14.35 -3.39
C VAL A 105 13.93 -14.98 -2.22
N ARG A 106 15.24 -15.26 -2.36
CA ARG A 106 16.07 -15.83 -1.28
C ARG A 106 16.03 -15.01 0.01
N LYS A 107 16.13 -13.68 -0.09
CA LYS A 107 16.02 -12.78 1.08
C LYS A 107 14.58 -12.64 1.58
N ARG A 108 13.58 -12.81 0.71
CA ARG A 108 12.19 -12.77 1.13
C ARG A 108 11.87 -13.96 2.01
N ARG A 109 12.28 -15.17 1.64
CA ARG A 109 12.07 -16.39 2.44
C ARG A 109 12.54 -16.21 3.89
N THR A 110 13.78 -15.76 4.08
CA THR A 110 14.34 -15.54 5.43
C THR A 110 13.60 -14.45 6.22
N ILE A 111 13.15 -13.39 5.55
CA ILE A 111 12.31 -12.34 6.17
C ILE A 111 10.94 -12.90 6.57
N GLU A 112 10.34 -13.74 5.73
CA GLU A 112 9.02 -14.32 5.96
C GLU A 112 9.04 -15.34 7.10
N GLU A 113 10.07 -16.18 7.18
CA GLU A 113 10.31 -17.09 8.30
C GLU A 113 10.47 -16.33 9.62
N LEU A 114 11.35 -15.32 9.66
CA LEU A 114 11.60 -14.53 10.86
C LEU A 114 10.37 -13.71 11.28
N ALA A 115 9.59 -13.21 10.32
CA ALA A 115 8.32 -12.54 10.58
C ALA A 115 7.27 -13.51 11.17
N LYS A 116 7.20 -14.74 10.67
CA LYS A 116 6.30 -15.79 11.20
C LYS A 116 6.66 -16.15 12.64
N SER A 117 7.96 -16.31 12.95
CA SER A 117 8.42 -16.54 14.32
C SER A 117 8.10 -15.40 15.28
N ARG A 118 7.97 -14.16 14.79
CA ARG A 118 7.63 -12.96 15.58
C ARG A 118 6.14 -12.58 15.50
N GLU A 119 5.31 -13.40 14.87
CA GLU A 119 3.88 -13.15 14.66
C GLU A 119 3.59 -11.83 13.91
N ILE A 120 4.55 -11.33 13.13
CA ILE A 120 4.38 -10.11 12.33
C ILE A 120 3.64 -10.46 11.03
N LYS A 121 2.52 -9.77 10.78
CA LYS A 121 1.75 -9.97 9.56
C LYS A 121 2.44 -9.32 8.35
N ILE A 122 2.65 -10.11 7.30
CA ILE A 122 3.14 -9.63 6.01
C ILE A 122 1.98 -9.38 5.04
N LEU A 123 1.95 -8.19 4.42
CA LEU A 123 0.87 -7.77 3.52
C LEU A 123 0.99 -8.32 2.09
N ASN A 124 2.20 -8.70 1.68
CA ASN A 124 2.52 -9.24 0.37
C ASN A 124 3.36 -10.52 0.52
N PRO A 125 2.75 -11.64 0.94
CA PRO A 125 3.47 -12.91 1.09
C PRO A 125 3.95 -13.44 -0.27
N LEU A 126 4.99 -14.28 -0.26
CA LEU A 126 5.36 -15.07 -1.42
C LEU A 126 4.26 -16.12 -1.70
N PRO A 127 3.92 -16.41 -2.97
CA PRO A 127 3.08 -17.56 -3.29
C PRO A 127 3.73 -18.87 -2.84
N GLU A 128 2.94 -19.83 -2.37
CA GLU A 128 3.42 -21.12 -1.82
C GLU A 128 4.22 -21.94 -2.85
N GLU A 129 3.79 -21.94 -4.11
CA GLU A 129 4.48 -22.63 -5.23
C GLU A 129 5.96 -22.19 -5.37
N MET A 130 6.23 -20.90 -5.16
CA MET A 130 7.57 -20.32 -5.26
C MET A 130 8.42 -20.62 -4.02
N MET A 131 7.81 -20.97 -2.89
CA MET A 131 8.55 -21.41 -1.70
C MET A 131 9.04 -22.85 -1.90
N GLU A 132 8.18 -23.73 -2.42
CA GLU A 132 8.49 -25.13 -2.71
C GLU A 132 9.56 -25.29 -3.79
N GLU A 133 9.60 -24.40 -4.79
CA GLU A 133 10.67 -24.40 -5.80
C GLU A 133 12.02 -23.99 -5.21
N VAL A 134 12.04 -23.02 -4.29
CA VAL A 134 13.28 -22.58 -3.64
C VAL A 134 13.79 -23.66 -2.68
N GLU A 135 12.90 -24.34 -1.96
CA GLU A 135 13.23 -25.51 -1.14
C GLU A 135 13.85 -26.62 -1.97
N ARG A 136 13.20 -26.99 -3.09
CA ARG A 136 13.75 -28.02 -3.99
C ARG A 136 15.12 -27.67 -4.56
N VAL A 137 15.39 -26.40 -4.86
CA VAL A 137 16.72 -25.98 -5.36
C VAL A 137 17.78 -26.08 -4.27
N GLU A 138 17.46 -25.68 -3.04
CA GLU A 138 18.40 -25.78 -1.92
C GLU A 138 18.69 -27.25 -1.55
N ASP A 139 17.69 -28.13 -1.58
CA ASP A 139 17.88 -29.56 -1.32
C ASP A 139 18.87 -30.17 -2.34
N VAL A 140 18.72 -29.86 -3.63
CA VAL A 140 19.63 -30.34 -4.69
C VAL A 140 21.05 -29.78 -4.51
N GLU A 141 21.21 -28.49 -4.18
CA GLU A 141 22.54 -27.90 -3.91
C GLU A 141 23.22 -28.59 -2.72
N THR A 142 22.48 -28.92 -1.66
CA THR A 142 23.05 -29.61 -0.48
C THR A 142 23.46 -31.06 -0.76
N GLU A 143 22.75 -31.76 -1.65
CA GLU A 143 23.11 -33.11 -2.08
C GLU A 143 24.37 -33.11 -2.96
N GLU A 144 24.53 -32.11 -3.84
CA GLU A 144 25.72 -31.97 -4.67
C GLU A 144 26.98 -31.60 -3.88
N GLU A 145 26.86 -30.79 -2.82
CA GLU A 145 28.00 -30.43 -1.95
C GLU A 145 28.43 -31.56 -1.00
N ALA A 146 27.60 -32.58 -0.81
CA ALA A 146 27.87 -33.72 0.07
C ALA A 146 28.54 -34.93 -0.64
N VAL A 147 28.74 -34.86 -1.97
CA VAL A 147 29.35 -35.89 -2.83
C VAL A 147 30.79 -35.50 -3.20
#